data_AF-A0A7S3UT22-F1
#
_entry.id   AF-A0A7S3UT22-F1
#
_cell.length_a   1.000
_cell.length_b   1.000
_cell.length_c   1.000
_cell.angle_alpha   90.00
_cell.angle_beta   90.00
_cell.angle_gamma   90.00
#
_symmetry.space_group_name_H-M   'P 1'
#
loop_
_entity.id
_entity.type
_entity.pdbx_description
1 polymer ?
#
loop_
_entity_poly.entity_id
_entity_poly.type
_entity_poly.pdbx_seq_one_letter_code
_entity_poly.pdbx_strand_id
1 'polypeptide(L)'
;GRVTWAMPEVLRARKALGEARRRRWNACPAPALLAAAAFLDPHPDRHRASAACRLWLGIFGRHEALQRTVLPPEPGGAGAAAAITEAAAAAGGLYRQRSAGRAPEGPTHRSLEEAVAAARPGETLVLAPGHHWVHAPLRISKPLRLVGDGRSGGDPAAAVVEVAGSISFHAPGVLFGLTLRRPRPSRQRTFLLAARRGTLQVYRCRAENAGAAGAAVVVDGPGAFLRADRLAVRRARRSGVFVARGAALLQDCALERNGGAGACVLRGGLVLADCRVRDNAGAGAQALGGPGEAMIHLEHNLLTGNGGGALDCEAGCLVVSERNLGGADPLGLAAPVDGLVPEDAAERFLRAEADAIAEKRKEKRRAAAAARRAKKELESKAIMVRKGGAASPPGYAKAAAAPAAQSKHPAAGAPPHKKALKASAPPGSWPPPPGTAGLGGALPP
;
A
#
# COMPACT_ATOMS: atom_id res chain seq x y z
N GLY A 1 -31.30 48.55 -23.01
CA GLY A 1 -30.35 47.50 -23.43
C GLY A 1 -29.17 47.47 -22.48
N ARG A 2 -28.68 46.29 -22.08
CA ARG A 2 -27.43 46.19 -21.31
C ARG A 2 -26.26 46.40 -22.25
N VAL A 3 -25.58 47.55 -22.14
CA VAL A 3 -24.36 47.83 -22.88
C VAL A 3 -23.22 47.09 -22.18
N THR A 4 -22.81 45.95 -22.73
CA THR A 4 -21.57 45.28 -22.31
C THR A 4 -20.41 45.95 -23.04
N TRP A 5 -19.75 46.89 -22.37
CA TRP A 5 -18.46 47.41 -22.85
C TRP A 5 -17.44 46.28 -22.78
N ALA A 6 -17.01 45.78 -23.93
CA ALA A 6 -15.94 44.79 -24.01
C ALA A 6 -14.65 45.41 -23.46
N MET A 7 -14.02 44.74 -22.50
CA MET A 7 -12.79 45.24 -21.88
C MET A 7 -11.69 45.41 -22.93
N PRO A 8 -11.10 46.61 -23.09
CA PRO A 8 -10.02 46.87 -24.04
C PRO A 8 -8.87 45.87 -23.90
N GLU A 9 -8.27 45.47 -25.02
CA GLU A 9 -7.22 44.44 -25.04
C GLU A 9 -6.04 44.77 -24.11
N VAL A 10 -5.66 46.05 -24.04
CA VAL A 10 -4.56 46.50 -23.18
C VAL A 10 -4.84 46.26 -21.69
N LEU A 11 -6.09 46.44 -21.24
CA LEU A 11 -6.51 46.16 -19.87
C LEU A 11 -6.61 44.66 -19.61
N ARG A 12 -7.05 43.88 -20.61
CA ARG A 12 -7.04 42.41 -20.57
C ARG A 12 -5.62 41.87 -20.39
N ALA A 13 -4.66 42.37 -21.18
CA ALA A 13 -3.25 42.01 -21.10
C ALA A 13 -2.63 42.43 -19.76
N ARG A 14 -2.90 43.64 -19.28
CA ARG A 14 -2.41 44.12 -17.97
C ARG A 14 -2.98 43.33 -16.80
N LYS A 15 -4.27 42.97 -16.83
CA LYS A 15 -4.91 42.11 -15.82
C LYS A 15 -4.33 40.70 -15.84
N ALA A 16 -4.14 40.12 -17.02
CA ALA A 16 -3.48 38.82 -17.19
C ALA A 16 -2.04 38.84 -16.65
N LEU A 17 -1.27 39.90 -16.90
CA LEU A 17 0.08 40.06 -16.35
C LEU A 17 0.09 40.22 -14.82
N GLY A 18 -0.84 40.99 -14.25
CA GLY A 18 -0.99 41.13 -12.80
C GLY A 18 -1.38 39.81 -12.13
N GLU A 19 -2.25 39.02 -12.77
CA GLU A 19 -2.62 37.68 -12.33
C GLU A 19 -1.46 36.69 -12.46
N ALA A 20 -0.69 36.77 -13.55
CA ALA A 20 0.56 36.05 -13.75
C ALA A 20 1.57 36.29 -12.63
N ARG A 21 1.83 37.57 -12.29
CA ARG A 21 2.75 37.94 -11.21
C ARG A 21 2.28 37.41 -9.84
N ARG A 22 0.99 37.53 -9.51
CA ARG A 22 0.43 37.04 -8.24
C ARG A 22 0.48 35.52 -8.12
N ARG A 23 0.15 34.81 -9.20
CA ARG A 23 0.10 33.34 -9.22
C ARG A 23 1.45 32.70 -9.56
N ARG A 24 2.48 33.49 -9.87
CA ARG A 24 3.80 33.06 -10.35
C ARG A 24 3.64 32.07 -11.52
N TRP A 25 4.35 30.94 -11.47
CA TRP A 25 4.25 29.85 -12.44
C TRP A 25 2.84 29.32 -12.66
N ASN A 26 1.92 29.49 -11.70
CA ASN A 26 0.55 28.97 -11.80
C ASN A 26 -0.36 29.79 -12.73
N ALA A 27 0.13 30.86 -13.34
CA ALA A 27 -0.60 31.61 -14.37
C ALA A 27 0.20 31.73 -15.68
N CYS A 28 1.31 30.98 -15.79
CA CYS A 28 1.99 30.83 -17.07
C CYS A 28 1.12 29.96 -18.00
N PRO A 29 0.90 30.36 -19.27
CA PRO A 29 0.16 29.56 -20.24
C PRO A 29 0.78 28.16 -20.41
N ALA A 30 -0.07 27.15 -20.63
CA ALA A 30 0.40 25.76 -20.77
C ALA A 30 1.48 25.58 -21.85
N PRO A 31 1.38 26.17 -23.06
CA PRO A 31 2.44 26.05 -24.07
C PRO A 31 3.80 26.60 -23.62
N ALA A 32 3.82 27.70 -22.86
CA ALA A 32 5.05 28.30 -22.37
C ALA A 32 5.71 27.45 -21.27
N LEU A 33 4.90 26.85 -20.38
CA LEU A 33 5.40 25.89 -19.40
C LEU A 33 5.94 24.62 -20.07
N LEU A 34 5.26 24.13 -21.11
CA LEU A 34 5.73 23.00 -21.92
C LEU A 34 7.08 23.29 -22.58
N ALA A 35 7.21 24.43 -23.25
CA ALA A 35 8.46 24.86 -23.84
C ALA A 35 9.57 24.95 -22.78
N ALA A 36 9.33 25.67 -21.67
CA ALA A 36 10.31 25.81 -20.59
C ALA A 36 10.76 24.44 -20.05
N ALA A 37 9.85 23.51 -19.78
CA ALA A 37 10.20 22.19 -19.26
C ALA A 37 10.90 21.28 -20.27
N ALA A 38 10.66 21.47 -21.57
CA ALA A 38 11.39 20.79 -22.62
C ALA A 38 12.87 21.20 -22.64
N PHE A 39 13.17 22.46 -22.30
CA PHE A 39 14.54 22.96 -22.11
C PHE A 39 15.17 22.58 -20.76
N LEU A 40 14.36 22.19 -19.75
CA LEU A 40 14.91 21.72 -18.49
C LEU A 40 15.50 20.33 -18.66
N ASP A 41 16.75 20.17 -18.23
CA ASP A 41 17.36 18.86 -18.07
C ASP A 41 16.46 17.98 -17.19
N PRO A 42 16.36 16.66 -17.49
CA PRO A 42 15.49 15.74 -16.76
C PRO A 42 15.72 15.79 -15.23
N HIS A 43 16.93 16.15 -14.79
CA HIS A 43 17.24 16.35 -13.38
C HIS A 43 18.47 17.26 -13.20
N PRO A 44 18.52 18.10 -12.15
CA PRO A 44 17.55 18.28 -11.05
C PRO A 44 16.41 19.27 -11.34
N ASP A 45 16.54 20.06 -12.40
CA ASP A 45 15.73 21.27 -12.57
C ASP A 45 14.28 20.97 -12.89
N ARG A 46 14.01 19.95 -13.70
CA ARG A 46 12.65 19.48 -13.95
C ARG A 46 11.95 19.02 -12.67
N HIS A 47 12.64 18.32 -11.77
CA HIS A 47 12.07 17.92 -10.48
C HIS A 47 11.75 19.14 -9.60
N ARG A 48 12.68 20.10 -9.50
CA ARG A 48 12.47 21.34 -8.73
C ARG A 48 11.32 22.19 -9.29
N ALA A 49 11.28 22.41 -10.60
CA ALA A 49 10.22 23.14 -11.28
C ALA A 49 8.86 22.48 -11.05
N SER A 50 8.83 21.15 -11.09
CA SER A 50 7.62 20.37 -10.85
C SER A 50 7.09 20.45 -9.41
N ALA A 51 7.95 20.73 -8.44
CA ALA A 51 7.54 20.97 -7.06
C ALA A 51 6.98 22.40 -6.86
N ALA A 52 7.42 23.36 -7.67
CA ALA A 52 7.00 24.76 -7.58
C ALA A 52 5.71 25.07 -8.38
N CYS A 53 5.41 24.30 -9.43
CA CYS A 53 4.29 24.55 -10.33
C CYS A 53 3.09 23.65 -9.99
N ARG A 54 2.00 24.24 -9.48
CA ARG A 54 0.74 23.49 -9.17
C ARG A 54 0.05 22.99 -10.44
N LEU A 55 0.23 23.69 -11.55
CA LEU A 55 -0.30 23.27 -12.85
C LEU A 55 0.49 22.11 -13.46
N TRP A 56 1.61 21.70 -12.85
CA TRP A 56 2.51 20.71 -13.46
C TRP A 56 1.79 19.40 -13.80
N LEU A 57 1.00 18.84 -12.87
CA LEU A 57 0.24 17.62 -13.13
C LEU A 57 -0.78 17.79 -14.26
N GLY A 58 -1.48 18.94 -14.32
CA GLY A 58 -2.49 19.20 -15.34
C GLY A 58 -1.91 19.43 -16.74
N ILE A 59 -0.73 20.03 -16.81
CA ILE A 59 -0.06 20.39 -18.08
C ILE A 59 0.82 19.25 -18.58
N PHE A 60 1.71 18.73 -17.73
CA PHE A 60 2.69 17.72 -18.12
C PHE A 60 2.14 16.30 -18.04
N GLY A 61 1.08 16.07 -17.27
CA GLY A 61 0.31 14.82 -17.33
C GLY A 61 -0.51 14.66 -18.62
N ARG A 62 -0.28 15.53 -19.62
CA ARG A 62 -0.81 15.42 -20.99
C ARG A 62 0.28 15.45 -22.05
N HIS A 63 1.54 15.57 -21.66
CA HIS A 63 2.64 15.73 -22.61
C HIS A 63 3.41 14.42 -22.75
N GLU A 64 3.42 13.88 -23.97
CA GLU A 64 3.97 12.55 -24.32
C GLU A 64 5.43 12.38 -23.91
N ALA A 65 6.23 13.44 -24.03
CA ALA A 65 7.66 13.38 -23.70
C ALA A 65 7.97 13.25 -22.19
N LEU A 66 6.99 13.50 -21.32
CA LEU A 66 7.19 13.60 -19.86
C LEU A 66 6.35 12.59 -19.07
N GLN A 67 5.53 11.83 -19.80
CA GLN A 67 4.58 10.89 -19.26
C GLN A 67 4.81 9.52 -19.89
N ARG A 68 4.78 8.49 -19.04
CA ARG A 68 4.68 7.10 -19.48
C ARG A 68 3.43 6.51 -18.89
N THR A 69 2.70 5.75 -19.69
CA THR A 69 1.48 5.09 -19.23
C THR A 69 1.80 3.66 -18.84
N VAL A 70 1.37 3.23 -17.66
CA VAL A 70 1.47 1.84 -17.23
C VAL A 70 0.09 1.24 -17.37
N LEU A 71 -0.03 0.22 -18.21
CA LEU A 71 -1.28 -0.52 -18.42
C LEU A 71 -1.33 -1.69 -17.43
N PRO A 72 -2.51 -2.01 -16.86
CA PRO A 72 -2.64 -3.20 -16.03
C PRO A 72 -2.34 -4.45 -16.89
N PRO A 73 -1.70 -5.49 -16.32
CA PRO A 73 -1.55 -6.77 -17.01
C PRO A 73 -2.92 -7.30 -17.42
N GLU A 74 -3.04 -7.72 -18.68
CA GLU A 74 -4.24 -8.40 -19.14
C GLU A 74 -4.45 -9.65 -18.27
N PRO A 75 -5.62 -9.82 -17.62
CA PRO A 75 -5.91 -11.03 -16.89
C PRO A 75 -5.82 -12.19 -17.87
N GLY A 76 -4.88 -13.09 -17.61
CA GLY A 76 -4.47 -14.15 -18.52
C GLY A 76 -5.64 -15.01 -18.99
N GLY A 77 -6.08 -14.73 -20.21
CA GLY A 77 -6.99 -15.53 -21.00
C GLY A 77 -7.16 -14.85 -22.35
N ALA A 78 -6.92 -15.56 -23.44
CA ALA A 78 -7.12 -15.04 -24.79
C ALA A 78 -8.56 -14.49 -25.01
N GLY A 79 -9.55 -14.96 -24.22
CA GLY A 79 -10.90 -14.40 -24.17
C GLY A 79 -11.10 -13.20 -23.23
N ALA A 80 -10.25 -13.04 -22.20
CA ALA A 80 -10.31 -11.91 -21.28
C ALA A 80 -9.69 -10.64 -21.87
N ALA A 81 -8.71 -10.78 -22.78
CA ALA A 81 -8.22 -9.68 -23.60
C ALA A 81 -9.35 -9.08 -24.46
N ALA A 82 -10.16 -9.90 -25.12
CA ALA A 82 -11.34 -9.44 -25.86
C ALA A 82 -12.38 -8.80 -24.93
N ALA A 83 -12.69 -9.43 -23.79
CA ALA A 83 -13.64 -8.88 -22.82
C ALA A 83 -13.15 -7.61 -22.12
N ILE A 84 -11.85 -7.37 -22.00
CA ILE A 84 -11.29 -6.11 -21.50
C ILE A 84 -11.11 -5.10 -22.60
N THR A 85 -10.86 -5.50 -23.84
CA THR A 85 -10.94 -4.57 -24.98
C THR A 85 -12.38 -4.12 -25.17
N GLU A 86 -13.34 -5.01 -24.94
CA GLU A 86 -14.78 -4.76 -25.00
C GLU A 86 -15.30 -4.06 -23.74
N ALA A 87 -14.79 -4.36 -22.54
CA ALA A 87 -15.07 -3.59 -21.32
C ALA A 87 -14.32 -2.27 -21.28
N ALA A 88 -13.16 -2.12 -21.94
CA ALA A 88 -12.48 -0.86 -22.18
C ALA A 88 -13.08 -0.12 -23.39
N ALA A 89 -13.85 -0.78 -24.25
CA ALA A 89 -14.70 -0.18 -25.29
C ALA A 89 -16.09 0.18 -24.75
N ALA A 90 -16.62 -0.53 -23.74
CA ALA A 90 -17.91 -0.30 -23.09
C ALA A 90 -17.79 0.65 -21.90
N ALA A 91 -16.79 0.47 -21.02
CA ALA A 91 -16.27 1.57 -20.21
C ALA A 91 -15.65 2.64 -21.11
N GLY A 92 -15.20 2.27 -22.31
CA GLY A 92 -14.92 3.15 -23.45
C GLY A 92 -16.12 3.99 -23.87
N GLY A 93 -17.36 3.57 -23.65
CA GLY A 93 -18.53 4.44 -23.85
C GLY A 93 -18.46 5.69 -22.98
N LEU A 94 -17.91 5.60 -21.77
CA LEU A 94 -17.75 6.72 -20.82
C LEU A 94 -16.31 7.29 -20.80
N TYR A 95 -15.30 6.45 -21.05
CA TYR A 95 -13.87 6.79 -21.12
C TYR A 95 -13.54 7.49 -22.45
N ARG A 96 -14.24 7.16 -23.54
CA ARG A 96 -14.18 7.84 -24.85
C ARG A 96 -15.13 9.05 -24.90
N GLN A 97 -16.17 9.14 -24.06
CA GLN A 97 -17.10 10.29 -24.12
C GLN A 97 -16.61 11.57 -23.42
N ARG A 98 -15.73 11.49 -22.41
CA ARG A 98 -15.11 12.69 -21.80
C ARG A 98 -13.67 12.96 -22.23
N SER A 99 -13.05 12.01 -22.93
CA SER A 99 -11.83 12.18 -23.69
C SER A 99 -12.10 11.61 -25.09
N ALA A 100 -12.78 12.38 -25.93
CA ALA A 100 -13.12 11.96 -27.30
C ALA A 100 -11.86 11.51 -28.06
N GLY A 101 -11.64 10.19 -28.12
CA GLY A 101 -10.88 9.51 -29.17
C GLY A 101 -9.36 9.44 -29.08
N ARG A 102 -8.68 10.08 -28.12
CA ARG A 102 -7.20 10.05 -28.10
C ARG A 102 -6.68 8.81 -27.37
N ALA A 103 -6.07 7.89 -28.14
CA ALA A 103 -5.25 6.80 -27.61
C ALA A 103 -4.19 7.39 -26.65
N PRO A 104 -3.66 6.62 -25.68
CA PRO A 104 -2.53 7.09 -24.89
C PRO A 104 -1.37 7.42 -25.83
N GLU A 105 -1.06 8.70 -26.00
CA GLU A 105 -0.07 9.14 -26.99
C GLU A 105 1.38 9.02 -26.50
N GLY A 106 1.60 8.51 -25.29
CA GLY A 106 2.93 8.30 -24.72
C GLY A 106 3.38 6.84 -24.81
N PRO A 107 4.67 6.57 -24.53
CA PRO A 107 5.18 5.22 -24.41
C PRO A 107 4.42 4.46 -23.32
N THR A 108 3.82 3.34 -23.70
CA THR A 108 3.08 2.44 -22.81
C THR A 108 3.98 1.31 -22.31
N HIS A 109 3.81 0.92 -21.05
CA HIS A 109 4.55 -0.16 -20.39
C HIS A 109 3.57 -1.19 -19.84
N ARG A 110 3.95 -2.47 -19.84
CA ARG A 110 3.09 -3.58 -19.36
C ARG A 110 3.25 -3.85 -17.86
N SER A 111 4.30 -3.30 -17.25
CA SER A 111 4.56 -3.43 -15.82
C SER A 111 5.12 -2.14 -15.24
N LEU A 112 4.94 -1.97 -13.93
CA LEU A 112 5.48 -0.82 -13.22
C LEU A 112 7.01 -0.89 -13.16
N GLU A 113 7.58 -2.09 -13.07
CA GLU A 113 9.01 -2.35 -13.07
C GLU A 113 9.67 -1.89 -14.38
N GLU A 114 9.11 -2.28 -15.53
CA GLU A 114 9.57 -1.85 -16.85
C GLU A 114 9.47 -0.33 -17.00
N ALA A 115 8.33 0.25 -16.59
CA ALA A 115 8.11 1.69 -16.64
C ALA A 115 9.13 2.46 -15.79
N VAL A 116 9.40 1.99 -14.56
CA VAL A 116 10.41 2.58 -13.68
C VAL A 116 11.81 2.43 -14.27
N ALA A 117 12.14 1.28 -14.87
CA ALA A 117 13.43 1.08 -15.52
C ALA A 117 13.62 2.07 -16.69
N ALA A 118 12.62 2.19 -17.56
CA ALA A 118 12.65 3.04 -18.75
C ALA A 118 12.52 4.54 -18.45
N ALA A 119 11.98 4.92 -17.28
CA ALA A 119 11.74 6.32 -16.94
C ALA A 119 13.03 7.14 -16.87
N ARG A 120 13.00 8.40 -17.30
CA ARG A 120 14.08 9.35 -16.99
C ARG A 120 13.82 9.99 -15.62
N PRO A 121 14.87 10.46 -14.92
CA PRO A 121 14.69 11.32 -13.76
C PRO A 121 13.67 12.45 -14.03
N GLY A 122 12.76 12.70 -13.10
CA GLY A 122 11.73 13.73 -13.19
C GLY A 122 10.47 13.35 -13.97
N GLU A 123 10.42 12.20 -14.63
CA GLU A 123 9.24 11.76 -15.39
C GLU A 123 8.06 11.32 -14.50
N THR A 124 6.87 11.35 -15.10
CA THR A 124 5.62 10.91 -14.47
C THR A 124 5.16 9.59 -15.06
N LEU A 125 4.98 8.59 -14.20
CA LEU A 125 4.37 7.30 -14.53
C LEU A 125 2.89 7.36 -14.15
N VAL A 126 2.03 7.31 -15.16
CA VAL A 126 0.58 7.33 -14.99
C VAL A 126 0.05 5.91 -15.08
N LEU A 127 -0.49 5.40 -13.98
CA LEU A 127 -1.07 4.07 -13.90
C LEU A 127 -2.53 4.15 -14.35
N ALA A 128 -2.85 3.48 -15.45
CA ALA A 128 -4.22 3.35 -15.93
C ALA A 128 -5.08 2.63 -14.88
N PRO A 129 -6.42 2.84 -14.89
CA PRO A 129 -7.30 2.14 -13.96
C PRO A 129 -7.14 0.62 -14.04
N GLY A 130 -7.11 -0.07 -12.90
CA GLY A 130 -6.93 -1.51 -12.82
C GLY A 130 -5.92 -1.95 -11.74
N HIS A 131 -5.59 -3.24 -11.78
CA HIS A 131 -4.64 -3.88 -10.87
C HIS A 131 -3.27 -4.01 -11.51
N HIS A 132 -2.26 -3.38 -10.91
CA HIS A 132 -0.86 -3.43 -11.31
C HIS A 132 -0.11 -4.33 -10.33
N TRP A 133 0.70 -5.25 -10.81
CA TRP A 133 1.41 -6.20 -9.95
C TRP A 133 2.88 -5.84 -9.84
N VAL A 134 3.39 -5.79 -8.61
CA VAL A 134 4.82 -5.63 -8.31
C VAL A 134 5.31 -6.94 -7.70
N HIS A 135 6.00 -7.75 -8.51
CA HIS A 135 6.34 -9.13 -8.15
C HIS A 135 7.57 -9.22 -7.24
N ALA A 136 8.53 -8.33 -7.44
CA ALA A 136 9.78 -8.27 -6.68
C ALA A 136 9.89 -6.94 -5.92
N PRO A 137 10.80 -6.80 -4.95
CA PRO A 137 11.10 -5.50 -4.36
C PRO A 137 11.50 -4.47 -5.45
N LEU A 138 10.68 -3.44 -5.62
CA LEU A 138 10.87 -2.38 -6.60
C LEU A 138 11.64 -1.23 -5.96
N ARG A 139 12.88 -1.03 -6.42
CA ARG A 139 13.76 0.05 -5.96
C ARG A 139 13.71 1.22 -6.94
N ILE A 140 13.27 2.38 -6.46
CA ILE A 140 13.21 3.63 -7.24
C ILE A 140 14.38 4.53 -6.82
N SER A 141 15.45 4.54 -7.62
CA SER A 141 16.70 5.25 -7.34
C SER A 141 16.84 6.61 -8.02
N LYS A 142 15.85 7.00 -8.83
CA LYS A 142 15.80 8.29 -9.53
C LYS A 142 14.50 9.01 -9.18
N PRO A 143 14.45 10.35 -9.24
CA PRO A 143 13.23 11.05 -8.88
C PRO A 143 12.10 10.72 -9.84
N LEU A 144 10.98 10.24 -9.33
CA LEU A 144 9.83 9.83 -10.14
C LEU A 144 8.52 10.20 -9.47
N ARG A 145 7.48 10.30 -10.30
CA ARG A 145 6.09 10.50 -9.86
C ARG A 145 5.28 9.30 -10.28
N LEU A 146 4.58 8.67 -9.35
CA LEU A 146 3.63 7.60 -9.60
C LEU A 146 2.23 8.16 -9.36
N VAL A 147 1.41 8.18 -10.40
CA VAL A 147 0.10 8.85 -10.38
C VAL A 147 -0.94 7.85 -10.84
N GLY A 148 -1.95 7.60 -10.02
CA GLY A 148 -3.16 6.91 -10.49
C GLY A 148 -3.93 7.80 -11.44
N ASP A 149 -4.43 7.27 -12.54
CA ASP A 149 -5.21 8.03 -13.51
C ASP A 149 -6.47 8.60 -12.84
N GLY A 150 -6.37 9.88 -12.42
CA GLY A 150 -7.35 10.57 -11.58
C GLY A 150 -8.67 10.89 -12.28
N ARG A 151 -8.90 10.37 -13.50
CA ARG A 151 -10.16 10.49 -14.25
C ARG A 151 -11.36 9.97 -13.47
N SER A 152 -11.15 9.05 -12.53
CA SER A 152 -12.19 8.50 -11.65
C SER A 152 -12.62 9.46 -10.51
N GLY A 153 -12.57 10.77 -10.74
CA GLY A 153 -13.00 11.76 -9.72
C GLY A 153 -12.08 11.83 -8.50
N GLY A 154 -10.83 11.40 -8.61
CA GLY A 154 -9.89 11.36 -7.49
C GLY A 154 -10.09 10.18 -6.53
N ASP A 155 -10.87 9.17 -6.91
CA ASP A 155 -10.97 7.92 -6.15
C ASP A 155 -9.65 7.12 -6.24
N PRO A 156 -8.91 6.94 -5.13
CA PRO A 156 -7.68 6.15 -5.12
C PRO A 156 -7.91 4.66 -5.40
N ALA A 157 -9.15 4.18 -5.41
CA ALA A 157 -9.47 2.80 -5.75
C ALA A 157 -9.33 2.49 -7.25
N ALA A 158 -9.19 3.51 -8.10
CA ALA A 158 -9.09 3.32 -9.56
C ALA A 158 -7.79 2.61 -9.98
N ALA A 159 -6.66 2.94 -9.37
CA ALA A 159 -5.35 2.36 -9.68
C ALA A 159 -4.79 1.63 -8.45
N VAL A 160 -4.91 0.30 -8.47
CA VAL A 160 -4.49 -0.58 -7.38
C VAL A 160 -3.14 -1.20 -7.70
N VAL A 161 -2.15 -1.02 -6.85
CA VAL A 161 -0.83 -1.66 -6.95
C VAL A 161 -0.76 -2.80 -5.93
N GLU A 162 -0.75 -4.02 -6.43
CA GLU A 162 -0.60 -5.28 -5.71
C GLU A 162 0.87 -5.57 -5.46
N VAL A 163 1.33 -5.41 -4.22
CA VAL A 163 2.76 -5.50 -3.88
C VAL A 163 3.08 -6.86 -3.25
N ALA A 164 3.80 -7.71 -3.98
CA ALA A 164 4.36 -8.95 -3.43
C ALA A 164 5.68 -8.72 -2.69
N GLY A 165 6.51 -7.78 -3.17
CA GLY A 165 7.75 -7.35 -2.52
C GLY A 165 7.56 -6.13 -1.61
N SER A 166 8.24 -5.03 -1.95
CA SER A 166 8.08 -3.70 -1.37
C SER A 166 8.41 -2.65 -2.43
N ILE A 167 7.91 -1.43 -2.29
CA ILE A 167 8.28 -0.29 -3.13
C ILE A 167 9.14 0.65 -2.28
N SER A 168 10.40 0.85 -2.67
CA SER A 168 11.37 1.64 -1.90
C SER A 168 11.92 2.81 -2.71
N PHE A 169 11.70 4.03 -2.22
CA PHE A 169 12.24 5.26 -2.80
C PHE A 169 13.60 5.59 -2.17
N HIS A 170 14.64 5.60 -3.01
CA HIS A 170 16.01 6.03 -2.67
C HIS A 170 16.35 7.39 -3.30
N ALA A 171 15.34 8.09 -3.79
CA ALA A 171 15.40 9.42 -4.36
C ALA A 171 14.06 10.13 -4.06
N PRO A 172 13.98 11.46 -4.20
CA PRO A 172 12.72 12.19 -4.08
C PRO A 172 11.60 11.59 -4.93
N GLY A 173 10.40 11.47 -4.38
CA GLY A 173 9.30 10.79 -5.05
C GLY A 173 7.94 11.42 -4.76
N VAL A 174 6.99 11.21 -5.66
CA VAL A 174 5.59 11.59 -5.44
C VAL A 174 4.70 10.39 -5.73
N LEU A 175 3.80 10.05 -4.82
CA LEU A 175 2.66 9.16 -5.04
C LEU A 175 1.38 9.97 -4.96
N PHE A 176 0.50 9.80 -5.93
CA PHE A 176 -0.78 10.50 -5.97
C PHE A 176 -1.91 9.56 -6.40
N GLY A 177 -2.97 9.45 -5.60
CA GLY A 177 -4.19 8.76 -6.02
C GLY A 177 -4.03 7.27 -6.25
N LEU A 178 -3.18 6.59 -5.48
CA LEU A 178 -2.91 5.15 -5.62
C LEU A 178 -3.41 4.36 -4.42
N THR A 179 -3.90 3.15 -4.65
CA THR A 179 -4.10 2.15 -3.59
C THR A 179 -2.99 1.12 -3.65
N LEU A 180 -2.10 1.12 -2.64
CA LEU A 180 -1.11 0.09 -2.44
C LEU A 180 -1.69 -0.99 -1.54
N ARG A 181 -1.74 -2.24 -1.98
CA ARG A 181 -2.21 -3.33 -1.12
C ARG A 181 -1.41 -4.61 -1.34
N ARG A 182 -1.55 -5.52 -0.39
CA ARG A 182 -0.96 -6.85 -0.49
C ARG A 182 -2.09 -7.89 -0.57
N PRO A 183 -2.28 -8.57 -1.71
CA PRO A 183 -3.43 -9.45 -1.91
C PRO A 183 -3.25 -10.80 -1.19
N ARG A 184 -2.00 -11.25 -1.02
CA ARG A 184 -1.67 -12.55 -0.44
C ARG A 184 -0.95 -12.41 0.89
N PRO A 185 -1.30 -13.24 1.89
CA PRO A 185 -0.50 -13.35 3.10
C PRO A 185 0.95 -13.74 2.75
N SER A 186 1.91 -12.97 3.24
CA SER A 186 3.33 -13.24 3.21
C SER A 186 3.81 -13.49 4.63
N ARG A 187 4.61 -14.55 4.81
CA ARG A 187 5.30 -14.81 6.08
C ARG A 187 6.47 -13.87 6.31
N GLN A 188 6.91 -13.16 5.26
CA GLN A 188 8.03 -12.25 5.35
C GLN A 188 7.62 -10.97 6.10
N ARG A 189 8.58 -10.44 6.88
CA ARG A 189 8.46 -9.13 7.53
C ARG A 189 8.78 -8.04 6.51
N THR A 190 7.82 -7.76 5.62
CA THR A 190 7.95 -6.74 4.58
C THR A 190 6.99 -5.59 4.82
N PHE A 191 7.33 -4.44 4.24
CA PHE A 191 6.52 -3.23 4.18
C PHE A 191 5.97 -3.03 2.75
N LEU A 192 4.95 -2.19 2.59
CA LEU A 192 4.44 -1.84 1.25
C LEU A 192 5.30 -0.75 0.62
N LEU A 193 5.50 0.33 1.37
CA LEU A 193 6.15 1.54 0.89
C LEU A 193 7.26 1.94 1.85
N ALA A 194 8.42 2.31 1.32
CA ALA A 194 9.50 2.88 2.10
C ALA A 194 10.09 4.14 1.49
N ALA A 195 10.31 5.15 2.34
CA ALA A 195 11.20 6.27 2.07
C ALA A 195 12.57 5.95 2.67
N ARG A 196 13.59 5.77 1.82
CA ARG A 196 14.95 5.41 2.21
C ARG A 196 15.93 6.56 2.08
N ARG A 197 15.69 7.50 1.16
CA ARG A 197 16.50 8.71 0.98
C ARG A 197 15.68 9.77 0.25
N GLY A 198 15.87 11.03 0.65
CA GLY A 198 15.17 12.17 0.07
C GLY A 198 13.71 12.26 0.54
N THR A 199 12.97 13.17 -0.09
CA THR A 199 11.58 13.47 0.27
C THR A 199 10.61 12.65 -0.56
N LEU A 200 9.85 11.78 0.11
CA LEU A 200 8.72 11.07 -0.46
C LEU A 200 7.42 11.81 -0.10
N GLN A 201 6.71 12.29 -1.11
CA GLN A 201 5.41 12.93 -0.93
C GLN A 201 4.29 11.97 -1.31
N VAL A 202 3.29 11.81 -0.47
CA VAL A 202 2.19 10.85 -0.66
C VAL A 202 0.87 11.60 -0.48
N TYR A 203 0.10 11.72 -1.56
CA TYR A 203 -1.15 12.48 -1.57
C TYR A 203 -2.32 11.58 -1.94
N ARG A 204 -3.39 11.61 -1.14
CA ARG A 204 -4.64 10.89 -1.44
C ARG A 204 -4.41 9.43 -1.80
N CYS A 205 -3.55 8.75 -1.06
CA CYS A 205 -3.23 7.34 -1.30
C CYS A 205 -3.85 6.46 -0.21
N ARG A 206 -3.98 5.17 -0.50
CA ARG A 206 -4.36 4.15 0.47
C ARG A 206 -3.26 3.10 0.56
N ALA A 207 -2.92 2.66 1.76
CA ALA A 207 -1.94 1.61 2.01
C ALA A 207 -2.53 0.52 2.91
N GLU A 208 -2.63 -0.71 2.39
CA GLU A 208 -3.20 -1.86 3.10
C GLU A 208 -2.25 -3.06 3.18
N ASN A 209 -1.53 -3.20 4.30
CA ASN A 209 -0.51 -4.24 4.47
C ASN A 209 -1.01 -5.46 5.26
N ALA A 210 -2.26 -5.88 5.04
CA ALA A 210 -2.87 -7.02 5.74
C ALA A 210 -2.11 -8.34 5.52
N GLY A 211 -1.46 -8.46 4.36
CA GLY A 211 -0.75 -9.66 3.97
C GLY A 211 0.59 -9.87 4.68
N ALA A 212 1.34 -8.83 5.11
CA ALA A 212 2.71 -9.01 5.61
C ALA A 212 2.87 -8.64 7.08
N ALA A 213 3.91 -9.19 7.72
CA ALA A 213 4.17 -9.02 9.15
C ALA A 213 4.84 -7.69 9.54
N GLY A 214 5.09 -6.78 8.59
CA GLY A 214 5.74 -5.49 8.82
C GLY A 214 4.75 -4.31 8.92
N ALA A 215 5.32 -3.10 9.05
CA ALA A 215 4.56 -1.86 8.95
C ALA A 215 4.06 -1.62 7.52
N ALA A 216 3.02 -0.80 7.31
CA ALA A 216 2.59 -0.50 5.95
C ALA A 216 3.53 0.49 5.26
N VAL A 217 3.88 1.59 5.94
CA VAL A 217 4.79 2.63 5.45
C VAL A 217 5.98 2.74 6.38
N VAL A 218 7.20 2.76 5.82
CA VAL A 218 8.44 2.87 6.58
C VAL A 218 9.25 4.08 6.13
N VAL A 219 9.79 4.84 7.09
CA VAL A 219 10.81 5.87 6.85
C VAL A 219 12.10 5.38 7.51
N ASP A 220 13.10 5.04 6.71
CA ASP A 220 14.35 4.47 7.22
C ASP A 220 15.53 4.87 6.34
N GLY A 221 16.14 5.99 6.70
CA GLY A 221 17.44 6.41 6.20
C GLY A 221 17.80 7.85 6.62
N PRO A 222 19.11 8.19 6.63
CA PRO A 222 19.54 9.55 6.91
C PRO A 222 19.01 10.50 5.82
N GLY A 223 18.34 11.57 6.24
CA GLY A 223 17.69 12.51 5.33
C GLY A 223 16.49 11.94 4.57
N ALA A 224 15.95 10.79 4.99
CA ALA A 224 14.66 10.32 4.50
C ALA A 224 13.54 11.15 5.16
N PHE A 225 12.66 11.71 4.34
CA PHE A 225 11.52 12.49 4.81
C PHE A 225 10.24 12.01 4.12
N LEU A 226 9.21 11.69 4.91
CA LEU A 226 7.88 11.40 4.40
C LEU A 226 6.97 12.60 4.64
N ARG A 227 6.34 13.11 3.59
CA ARG A 227 5.22 14.05 3.69
C ARG A 227 3.98 13.37 3.17
N ALA A 228 2.99 13.13 4.02
CA ALA A 228 1.73 12.53 3.63
C ALA A 228 0.56 13.48 3.87
N ASP A 229 -0.34 13.56 2.91
CA ASP A 229 -1.58 14.34 2.96
C ASP A 229 -2.73 13.43 2.49
N ARG A 230 -3.76 13.26 3.33
CA ARG A 230 -4.88 12.36 3.05
C ARG A 230 -4.44 10.94 2.70
N LEU A 231 -3.43 10.44 3.42
CA LEU A 231 -3.02 9.04 3.35
C LEU A 231 -3.89 8.20 4.30
N ALA A 232 -4.51 7.16 3.76
CA ALA A 232 -5.24 6.17 4.55
C ALA A 232 -4.40 4.89 4.72
N VAL A 233 -3.90 4.63 5.93
CA VAL A 233 -3.17 3.40 6.27
C VAL A 233 -4.04 2.48 7.09
N ARG A 234 -4.27 1.26 6.59
CA ARG A 234 -5.16 0.30 7.23
C ARG A 234 -4.58 -1.09 7.31
N ARG A 235 -4.95 -1.83 8.36
CA ARG A 235 -4.72 -3.27 8.49
C ARG A 235 -3.25 -3.67 8.33
N ALA A 236 -2.29 -2.83 8.70
CA ALA A 236 -0.90 -3.29 8.85
C ALA A 236 -0.85 -4.30 10.00
N ARG A 237 -0.03 -5.36 9.92
CA ARG A 237 0.12 -6.30 11.05
C ARG A 237 0.96 -5.76 12.21
N ARG A 238 1.77 -4.74 11.95
CA ARG A 238 2.52 -3.96 12.94
C ARG A 238 2.01 -2.53 12.89
N SER A 239 2.90 -1.54 12.99
CA SER A 239 2.51 -0.14 12.95
C SER A 239 1.98 0.27 11.57
N GLY A 240 1.06 1.24 11.53
CA GLY A 240 0.63 1.83 10.26
C GLY A 240 1.81 2.51 9.56
N VAL A 241 2.34 3.55 10.21
CA VAL A 241 3.56 4.27 9.79
C VAL A 241 4.67 4.01 10.81
N PHE A 242 5.87 3.69 10.34
CA PHE A 242 7.04 3.45 11.18
C PHE A 242 8.23 4.28 10.74
N VAL A 243 8.71 5.18 11.59
CA VAL A 243 9.89 6.01 11.37
C VAL A 243 11.07 5.40 12.12
N ALA A 244 11.86 4.58 11.43
CA ALA A 244 13.05 3.98 12.02
C ALA A 244 14.18 5.01 12.16
N ARG A 245 14.43 5.77 11.09
CA ARG A 245 15.41 6.86 10.97
C ARG A 245 14.91 7.85 9.94
N GLY A 246 14.84 9.13 10.28
CA GLY A 246 14.42 10.21 9.37
C GLY A 246 13.31 11.04 10.00
N ALA A 247 12.39 11.55 9.18
CA ALA A 247 11.21 12.22 9.71
C ALA A 247 9.95 11.99 8.87
N ALA A 248 8.79 12.09 9.50
CA ALA A 248 7.50 12.02 8.84
C ALA A 248 6.59 13.17 9.29
N LEU A 249 5.94 13.82 8.32
CA LEU A 249 4.84 14.76 8.52
C LEU A 249 3.59 14.13 7.89
N LEU A 250 2.61 13.79 8.73
CA LEU A 250 1.32 13.26 8.30
C LEU A 250 0.26 14.32 8.58
N GLN A 251 -0.43 14.75 7.54
CA GLN A 251 -1.50 15.75 7.61
C GLN A 251 -2.81 15.17 7.05
N ASP A 252 -3.94 15.40 7.71
CA ASP A 252 -5.26 14.91 7.28
C ASP A 252 -5.28 13.39 7.00
N CYS A 253 -4.46 12.61 7.71
CA CYS A 253 -4.28 11.18 7.46
C CYS A 253 -5.21 10.31 8.33
N ALA A 254 -5.48 9.09 7.88
CA ALA A 254 -6.25 8.10 8.61
C ALA A 254 -5.40 6.84 8.88
N LEU A 255 -5.09 6.56 10.15
CA LEU A 255 -4.28 5.42 10.59
C LEU A 255 -5.16 4.48 11.42
N GLU A 256 -5.71 3.45 10.79
CA GLU A 256 -6.81 2.67 11.39
C GLU A 256 -6.57 1.16 11.38
N ARG A 257 -6.97 0.48 12.46
CA ARG A 257 -7.02 -1.00 12.53
C ARG A 257 -5.68 -1.66 12.23
N ASN A 258 -4.58 -1.07 12.69
CA ASN A 258 -3.25 -1.66 12.58
C ASN A 258 -2.98 -2.56 13.80
N GLY A 259 -2.20 -3.62 13.61
CA GLY A 259 -1.88 -4.61 14.64
C GLY A 259 -0.80 -4.15 15.63
N GLY A 260 -0.18 -2.99 15.40
CA GLY A 260 0.69 -2.28 16.34
C GLY A 260 0.18 -0.86 16.55
N ALA A 261 1.07 0.11 16.71
CA ALA A 261 0.70 1.51 16.83
C ALA A 261 0.14 2.11 15.53
N GLY A 262 -0.67 3.17 15.61
CA GLY A 262 -1.07 3.93 14.42
C GLY A 262 0.14 4.50 13.69
N ALA A 263 0.93 5.29 14.41
CA ALA A 263 2.25 5.75 13.98
C ALA A 263 3.29 5.50 15.09
N CYS A 264 4.50 5.11 14.71
CA CYS A 264 5.58 4.83 15.63
C CYS A 264 6.88 5.46 15.12
N VAL A 265 7.65 6.10 16.02
CA VAL A 265 8.98 6.63 15.74
C VAL A 265 9.99 5.97 16.67
N LEU A 266 11.10 5.53 16.08
CA LEU A 266 12.24 4.96 16.79
C LEU A 266 13.37 6.00 16.93
N ARG A 267 13.82 6.54 15.79
CA ARG A 267 14.80 7.63 15.73
C ARG A 267 14.37 8.69 14.72
N GLY A 268 14.36 9.94 15.15
CA GLY A 268 14.00 11.10 14.35
C GLY A 268 12.68 11.73 14.76
N GLY A 269 11.94 12.26 13.78
CA GLY A 269 10.76 13.10 14.05
C GLY A 269 9.46 12.55 13.44
N LEU A 270 8.38 12.65 14.19
CA LEU A 270 7.03 12.37 13.71
C LEU A 270 6.12 13.54 14.05
N VAL A 271 5.48 14.11 13.03
CA VAL A 271 4.44 15.14 13.19
C VAL A 271 3.13 14.55 12.68
N LEU A 272 2.11 14.56 13.54
CA LEU A 272 0.72 14.24 13.20
C LEU A 272 -0.11 15.52 13.33
N ALA A 273 -0.68 15.98 12.22
CA ALA A 273 -1.55 17.14 12.18
C ALA A 273 -2.92 16.75 11.58
N ASP A 274 -4.01 17.08 12.26
CA ASP A 274 -5.38 16.83 11.77
C ASP A 274 -5.63 15.35 11.40
N CYS A 275 -4.96 14.41 12.07
CA CYS A 275 -5.06 12.99 11.74
C CYS A 275 -6.12 12.26 12.57
N ARG A 276 -6.75 11.26 11.94
CA ARG A 276 -7.60 10.28 12.62
C ARG A 276 -6.83 8.99 12.86
N VAL A 277 -6.60 8.66 14.12
CA VAL A 277 -5.84 7.47 14.52
C VAL A 277 -6.69 6.63 15.46
N ARG A 278 -7.18 5.49 14.98
CA ARG A 278 -8.14 4.70 15.76
C ARG A 278 -8.10 3.20 15.56
N ASP A 279 -8.68 2.50 16.53
CA ASP A 279 -8.88 1.05 16.49
C ASP A 279 -7.57 0.27 16.27
N ASN A 280 -6.42 0.84 16.62
CA ASN A 280 -5.12 0.18 16.50
C ASN A 280 -4.90 -0.72 17.73
N ALA A 281 -4.24 -1.86 17.56
CA ALA A 281 -4.01 -2.78 18.68
C ALA A 281 -2.97 -2.25 19.68
N GLY A 282 -2.04 -1.39 19.23
CA GLY A 282 -1.12 -0.64 20.10
C GLY A 282 -1.61 0.78 20.37
N ALA A 283 -0.71 1.69 20.72
CA ALA A 283 -1.02 3.10 20.94
C ALA A 283 -1.40 3.83 19.64
N GLY A 284 -2.06 4.99 19.77
CA GLY A 284 -2.30 5.87 18.62
C GLY A 284 -0.98 6.36 18.01
N ALA A 285 -0.18 7.05 18.81
CA ALA A 285 1.19 7.41 18.50
C ALA A 285 2.15 6.72 19.50
N GLN A 286 3.32 6.30 19.03
CA GLN A 286 4.31 5.62 19.87
C GLN A 286 5.73 6.14 19.64
N ALA A 287 6.44 6.52 20.70
CA ALA A 287 7.86 6.88 20.67
C ALA A 287 8.68 5.82 21.40
N LEU A 288 9.56 5.13 20.68
CA LEU A 288 10.46 4.10 21.23
C LEU A 288 11.89 4.55 20.96
N GLY A 289 12.60 5.16 21.89
CA GLY A 289 13.90 5.72 21.58
C GLY A 289 14.62 6.17 22.84
N GLY A 290 15.96 6.14 22.79
CA GLY A 290 16.76 6.69 23.88
C GLY A 290 16.54 8.21 24.04
N PRO A 291 17.05 8.80 25.13
CA PRO A 291 16.91 10.23 25.38
C PRO A 291 17.32 11.11 24.18
N GLY A 292 16.38 11.90 23.66
CA GLY A 292 16.59 12.79 22.51
C GLY A 292 16.65 12.09 21.14
N GLU A 293 16.48 10.77 21.06
CA GLU A 293 16.50 10.06 19.77
C GLU A 293 15.16 10.16 19.02
N ALA A 294 14.04 10.21 19.74
CA ALA A 294 12.69 10.25 19.17
C ALA A 294 11.93 11.52 19.58
N MET A 295 11.30 12.15 18.60
CA MET A 295 10.45 13.32 18.79
C MET A 295 9.07 13.09 18.16
N ILE A 296 8.01 13.34 18.91
CA ILE A 296 6.63 13.35 18.43
C ILE A 296 6.03 14.74 18.65
N HIS A 297 5.42 15.29 17.61
CA HIS A 297 4.53 16.45 17.69
C HIS A 297 3.13 16.05 17.22
N LEU A 298 2.14 16.19 18.10
CA LEU A 298 0.72 15.94 17.83
C LEU A 298 -0.05 17.26 17.86
N GLU A 299 -0.68 17.64 16.76
CA GLU A 299 -1.55 18.81 16.65
C GLU A 299 -2.94 18.43 16.08
N HIS A 300 -4.02 18.77 16.77
CA HIS A 300 -5.41 18.59 16.28
C HIS A 300 -5.79 17.15 15.88
N ASN A 301 -5.27 16.13 16.55
CA ASN A 301 -5.54 14.73 16.18
C ASN A 301 -6.72 14.12 16.94
N LEU A 302 -7.41 13.16 16.31
CA LEU A 302 -8.42 12.30 16.93
C LEU A 302 -7.83 10.90 17.18
N LEU A 303 -7.47 10.59 18.42
CA LEU A 303 -6.76 9.39 18.87
C LEU A 303 -7.68 8.50 19.72
N THR A 304 -8.50 7.63 19.11
CA THR A 304 -9.60 6.92 19.82
C THR A 304 -9.57 5.40 19.63
N GLY A 305 -9.95 4.63 20.66
CA GLY A 305 -10.07 3.16 20.53
C GLY A 305 -8.75 2.42 20.25
N ASN A 306 -7.60 3.02 20.59
CA ASN A 306 -6.29 2.38 20.43
C ASN A 306 -5.96 1.57 21.69
N GLY A 307 -5.51 0.33 21.53
CA GLY A 307 -5.32 -0.62 22.63
C GLY A 307 -4.21 -0.25 23.62
N GLY A 308 -3.23 0.56 23.19
CA GLY A 308 -2.17 1.13 24.03
C GLY A 308 -2.41 2.59 24.42
N GLY A 309 -3.66 3.07 24.37
CA GLY A 309 -3.99 4.46 24.64
C GLY A 309 -3.70 5.41 23.47
N ALA A 310 -3.87 6.71 23.70
CA ALA A 310 -3.66 7.73 22.66
C ALA A 310 -2.18 7.89 22.29
N LEU A 311 -1.30 7.86 23.29
CA LEU A 311 0.14 8.06 23.17
C LEU A 311 0.87 7.12 24.12
N ASP A 312 1.94 6.49 23.64
CA ASP A 312 2.88 5.70 24.42
C ASP A 312 4.31 6.18 24.12
N CYS A 313 5.09 6.50 25.15
CA CYS A 313 6.41 7.09 24.98
C CYS A 313 7.41 6.56 26.02
N GLU A 314 8.57 6.10 25.54
CA GLU A 314 9.69 5.73 26.38
C GLU A 314 10.36 6.95 27.04
N ALA A 315 11.00 6.73 28.19
CA ALA A 315 11.68 7.78 28.95
C ALA A 315 12.76 8.48 28.10
N GLY A 316 12.73 9.82 28.09
CA GLY A 316 13.67 10.65 27.35
C GLY A 316 13.23 11.00 25.91
N CYS A 317 12.10 10.47 25.43
CA CYS A 317 11.50 10.95 24.19
C CYS A 317 10.95 12.38 24.35
N LEU A 318 11.07 13.21 23.31
CA LEU A 318 10.47 14.55 23.29
C LEU A 318 9.05 14.47 22.72
N VAL A 319 8.06 14.91 23.49
CA VAL A 319 6.66 14.93 23.05
C VAL A 319 6.09 16.35 23.18
N VAL A 320 5.52 16.84 22.09
CA VAL A 320 4.67 18.04 22.06
C VAL A 320 3.27 17.60 21.67
N SER A 321 2.26 17.90 22.48
CA SER A 321 0.87 17.50 22.25
C SER A 321 -0.06 18.69 22.45
N GLU A 322 -0.65 19.16 21.35
CA GLU A 322 -1.53 20.31 21.33
C GLU A 322 -2.90 19.96 20.75
N ARG A 323 -3.97 20.32 21.48
CA ARG A 323 -5.35 20.32 20.98
C ARG A 323 -5.79 18.95 20.39
N ASN A 324 -5.30 17.85 20.98
CA ASN A 324 -5.63 16.50 20.57
C ASN A 324 -6.86 15.96 21.33
N LEU A 325 -7.74 15.26 20.63
CA LEU A 325 -8.87 14.52 21.18
C LEU A 325 -8.49 13.04 21.30
N GLY A 326 -7.99 12.65 22.46
CA GLY A 326 -7.82 11.27 22.85
C GLY A 326 -8.92 10.86 23.82
N GLY A 327 -9.53 9.69 23.65
CA GLY A 327 -10.41 9.15 24.69
C GLY A 327 -9.60 9.06 25.98
N ALA A 328 -10.06 9.73 27.04
CA ALA A 328 -9.45 9.62 28.35
C ALA A 328 -9.28 8.14 28.68
N ASP A 329 -8.05 7.76 28.99
CA ASP A 329 -7.82 6.50 29.66
C ASP A 329 -8.70 6.52 30.94
N PRO A 330 -9.48 5.47 31.26
CA PRO A 330 -10.26 5.39 32.49
C PRO A 330 -9.40 5.47 33.78
N LEU A 331 -8.09 5.65 33.67
CA LEU A 331 -7.13 5.87 34.75
C LEU A 331 -6.79 7.33 35.04
N GLY A 332 -7.36 8.31 34.32
CA GLY A 332 -7.40 9.71 34.78
C GLY A 332 -6.04 10.39 35.03
N LEU A 333 -4.94 9.91 34.47
CA LEU A 333 -3.63 10.57 34.56
C LEU A 333 -3.37 11.43 33.33
N ALA A 334 -4.14 12.51 33.23
CA ALA A 334 -3.70 13.72 32.54
C ALA A 334 -3.14 14.70 33.59
N ALA A 335 -2.08 14.30 34.27
CA ALA A 335 -1.20 15.27 34.93
C ALA A 335 -0.21 15.80 33.88
N PRO A 336 0.15 17.09 33.90
CA PRO A 336 1.26 17.58 33.10
C PRO A 336 2.51 16.76 33.45
N VAL A 337 3.17 16.20 32.43
CA VAL A 337 4.41 15.44 32.61
C VAL A 337 5.55 16.44 32.81
N ASP A 338 5.60 17.04 33.99
CA ASP A 338 6.83 17.54 34.61
C ASP A 338 7.16 16.55 35.73
N GLY A 339 7.77 15.43 35.36
CA GLY A 339 8.12 14.38 36.31
C GLY A 339 8.73 13.18 35.61
N LEU A 340 10.01 12.93 35.89
CA LEU A 340 10.68 11.68 35.59
C LEU A 340 9.78 10.50 35.98
N VAL A 341 9.40 9.70 34.98
CA VAL A 341 8.84 8.37 35.24
C VAL A 341 9.89 7.60 36.05
N PRO A 342 9.56 7.04 37.23
CA PRO A 342 10.51 6.23 37.97
C PRO A 342 11.00 5.08 37.07
N GLU A 343 12.31 4.89 36.94
CA GLU A 343 12.93 3.85 36.10
C GLU A 343 12.29 2.46 36.30
N ASP A 344 11.78 2.20 37.51
CA ASP A 344 11.06 1.00 37.91
C ASP A 344 9.80 0.68 37.09
N ALA A 345 9.10 1.68 36.53
CA ALA A 345 7.86 1.44 35.77
C ALA A 345 8.16 0.93 34.35
N ALA A 346 9.18 1.50 33.70
CA ALA A 346 9.64 1.06 32.39
C ALA A 346 10.24 -0.35 32.46
N GLU A 347 11.03 -0.66 33.51
CA GLU A 347 11.55 -2.01 33.73
C GLU A 347 10.45 -3.05 33.97
N ARG A 348 9.40 -2.70 34.73
CA ARG A 348 8.25 -3.60 34.96
C ARG A 348 7.52 -3.93 33.67
N PHE A 349 7.32 -2.94 32.79
CA PHE A 349 6.67 -3.14 31.51
C PHE A 349 7.51 -4.02 30.57
N LEU A 350 8.81 -3.74 30.45
CA LEU A 350 9.74 -4.55 29.63
C LEU A 350 9.84 -5.99 30.14
N ARG A 351 9.86 -6.20 31.46
CA ARG A 351 9.80 -7.55 32.07
C ARG A 351 8.49 -8.25 31.75
N ALA A 352 7.35 -7.57 31.87
CA ALA A 352 6.04 -8.13 31.54
C ALA A 352 5.92 -8.52 30.05
N GLU A 353 6.45 -7.71 29.13
CA GLU A 353 6.46 -8.04 27.70
C GLU A 353 7.41 -9.21 27.39
N ALA A 354 8.59 -9.24 28.01
CA ALA A 354 9.54 -10.35 27.90
C ALA A 354 8.92 -11.67 28.41
N ASP A 355 8.20 -11.63 29.52
CA ASP A 355 7.50 -12.77 30.11
C ASP A 355 6.35 -13.25 29.20
N ALA A 356 5.58 -12.33 28.62
CA ALA A 356 4.52 -12.66 27.66
C ALA A 356 5.09 -13.33 26.39
N ILE A 357 6.24 -12.88 25.90
CA ILE A 357 6.96 -13.50 24.77
C ILE A 357 7.49 -14.89 25.17
N ALA A 358 8.03 -15.04 26.38
CA ALA A 358 8.54 -16.31 26.89
C ALA A 358 7.43 -17.35 27.03
N GLU A 359 6.27 -16.98 27.58
CA GLU A 359 5.11 -17.88 27.70
C GLU A 359 4.56 -18.30 26.34
N LYS A 360 4.43 -17.38 25.37
CA LYS A 360 4.06 -17.76 23.98
C LYS A 360 5.05 -18.73 23.35
N ARG A 361 6.36 -18.61 23.63
CA ARG A 361 7.38 -19.55 23.14
C ARG A 361 7.25 -20.91 23.82
N LYS A 362 6.93 -20.95 25.11
CA LYS A 362 6.70 -22.17 25.89
C LYS A 362 5.46 -22.92 25.40
N GLU A 363 4.37 -22.21 25.15
CA GLU A 363 3.14 -22.77 24.57
C GLU A 363 3.41 -23.40 23.18
N LYS A 364 4.15 -22.68 22.32
CA LYS A 364 4.55 -23.21 21.01
C LYS A 364 5.44 -24.46 21.12
N ARG A 365 6.34 -24.52 22.10
CA ARG A 365 7.16 -25.72 22.38
C ARG A 365 6.31 -26.89 22.86
N ARG A 366 5.32 -26.64 23.73
CA ARG A 366 4.35 -27.65 24.19
C ARG A 366 3.52 -28.20 23.03
N ALA A 367 2.99 -27.33 22.16
CA ALA A 367 2.25 -27.73 20.97
C ALA A 367 3.11 -28.57 20.00
N ALA A 368 4.37 -28.18 19.77
CA ALA A 368 5.29 -28.94 18.94
C ALA A 368 5.65 -30.32 19.54
N ALA A 369 5.81 -30.40 20.86
CA ALA A 369 6.05 -31.66 21.57
C ALA A 369 4.84 -32.59 21.50
N ALA A 370 3.63 -32.06 21.67
CA ALA A 370 2.38 -32.82 21.52
C ALA A 370 2.24 -33.38 20.09
N ALA A 371 2.50 -32.58 19.07
CA ALA A 371 2.46 -33.03 17.67
C ALA A 371 3.48 -34.16 17.39
N ARG A 372 4.68 -34.10 17.97
CA ARG A 372 5.68 -35.18 17.85
C ARG A 372 5.24 -36.47 18.53
N ARG A 373 4.57 -36.39 19.69
CA ARG A 373 4.01 -37.57 20.38
C ARG A 373 2.90 -38.22 19.55
N ALA A 374 1.95 -37.42 19.05
CA ALA A 374 0.89 -37.90 18.18
C ALA A 374 1.43 -38.59 16.91
N LYS A 375 2.49 -38.03 16.31
CA LYS A 375 3.16 -38.66 15.15
C LYS A 375 3.79 -40.02 15.51
N LYS A 376 4.51 -40.11 16.63
CA LYS A 376 5.11 -41.38 17.09
C LYS A 376 4.04 -42.45 17.39
N GLU A 377 2.90 -42.05 17.92
CA GLU A 377 1.78 -42.95 18.20
C GLU A 377 1.13 -43.49 16.90
N LEU A 378 0.99 -42.64 15.88
CA LEU A 378 0.55 -43.08 14.56
C LEU A 378 1.55 -44.04 13.91
N GLU A 379 2.85 -43.76 14.02
CA GLU A 379 3.91 -44.64 13.52
C GLU A 379 3.94 -45.99 14.25
N SER A 380 3.77 -46.01 15.58
CA SER A 380 3.72 -47.27 16.34
C SER A 380 2.48 -48.10 16.03
N LYS A 381 1.31 -47.47 15.88
CA LYS A 381 0.08 -48.11 15.41
C LYS A 381 0.26 -48.72 14.01
N ALA A 382 0.90 -48.00 13.09
CA ALA A 382 1.19 -48.52 11.76
C ALA A 382 2.14 -49.74 11.78
N ILE A 383 3.14 -49.74 12.67
CA ILE A 383 4.04 -50.90 12.85
C ILE A 383 3.29 -52.10 13.45
N MET A 384 2.41 -51.89 14.42
CA MET A 384 1.61 -52.98 15.01
C MET A 384 0.64 -53.59 13.99
N VAL A 385 -0.02 -52.79 13.16
CA VAL A 385 -0.86 -53.30 12.07
C VAL A 385 -0.04 -54.13 11.06
N ARG A 386 1.19 -53.71 10.74
CA ARG A 386 2.10 -54.50 9.89
C ARG A 386 2.54 -55.82 10.51
N LYS A 387 2.76 -55.86 11.83
CA LYS A 387 3.20 -57.08 12.54
C LYS A 387 2.05 -58.04 12.85
N GLY A 388 0.83 -57.54 13.03
CA GLY A 388 -0.36 -58.37 13.31
C GLY A 388 -1.01 -58.99 12.08
N GLY A 389 -0.63 -58.58 10.86
CA GLY A 389 -1.25 -59.04 9.61
C GLY A 389 -0.58 -60.26 8.94
N ALA A 390 0.42 -60.89 9.56
CA ALA A 390 1.14 -62.02 8.98
C ALA A 390 0.67 -63.36 9.55
N ALA A 391 -0.63 -63.64 9.44
CA ALA A 391 -1.13 -65.01 9.41
C ALA A 391 -1.67 -65.25 8.00
N SER A 392 -0.76 -65.56 7.07
CA SER A 392 -1.16 -66.09 5.77
C SER A 392 -1.85 -67.44 5.98
N PRO A 393 -3.02 -67.68 5.35
CA PRO A 393 -3.60 -69.01 5.32
C PRO A 393 -2.64 -69.98 4.60
N PRO A 394 -2.55 -71.23 5.04
CA PRO A 394 -1.66 -72.21 4.44
C PRO A 394 -2.22 -72.66 3.09
N GLY A 395 -1.36 -72.63 2.08
CA GLY A 395 -1.51 -73.42 0.86
C GLY A 395 -1.98 -72.63 -0.35
N TYR A 396 -1.05 -72.28 -1.24
CA TYR A 396 -1.17 -72.60 -2.66
C TYR A 396 0.22 -72.79 -3.26
N ALA A 397 0.40 -73.94 -3.90
CA ALA A 397 1.66 -74.44 -4.40
C ALA A 397 2.07 -73.78 -5.73
N LYS A 398 3.33 -73.34 -5.77
CA LYS A 398 4.36 -73.62 -6.78
C LYS A 398 3.91 -73.99 -8.22
N ALA A 399 4.16 -73.10 -9.16
CA ALA A 399 4.52 -73.40 -10.57
C ALA A 399 5.41 -72.24 -11.06
N ALA A 400 6.72 -72.44 -11.18
CA ALA A 400 7.45 -72.97 -12.33
C ALA A 400 7.98 -71.83 -13.23
N ALA A 401 9.28 -71.92 -13.49
CA ALA A 401 10.14 -70.91 -14.10
C ALA A 401 10.13 -70.97 -15.63
N ALA A 402 10.44 -69.85 -16.30
CA ALA A 402 11.14 -69.80 -17.59
C ALA A 402 11.53 -68.34 -17.94
N PRO A 403 12.55 -68.12 -18.81
CA PRO A 403 13.50 -67.02 -18.65
C PRO A 403 13.48 -65.94 -19.75
N ALA A 404 14.21 -64.86 -19.42
CA ALA A 404 14.86 -63.83 -20.23
C ALA A 404 14.60 -63.73 -21.75
N ALA A 405 14.26 -62.51 -22.20
CA ALA A 405 14.65 -61.99 -23.51
C ALA A 405 14.95 -60.48 -23.44
N GLN A 406 16.14 -60.11 -23.88
CA GLN A 406 16.60 -58.74 -24.17
C GLN A 406 16.08 -58.30 -25.55
N SER A 407 15.56 -57.08 -25.71
CA SER A 407 15.67 -56.35 -26.98
C SER A 407 15.40 -54.84 -26.85
N LYS A 408 16.43 -54.06 -27.22
CA LYS A 408 16.47 -52.83 -28.05
C LYS A 408 15.21 -51.93 -28.18
N HIS A 409 15.43 -50.63 -27.91
CA HIS A 409 14.92 -49.35 -28.49
C HIS A 409 13.95 -49.36 -29.70
N PRO A 410 13.30 -48.23 -30.11
CA PRO A 410 13.01 -46.92 -29.45
C PRO A 410 11.56 -46.36 -29.73
N ALA A 411 11.32 -45.13 -29.27
CA ALA A 411 10.44 -44.09 -29.84
C ALA A 411 8.90 -44.10 -29.62
N ALA A 412 8.43 -42.89 -29.29
CA ALA A 412 7.13 -42.25 -29.57
C ALA A 412 5.82 -42.94 -29.15
N GLY A 413 5.07 -42.29 -28.25
CA GLY A 413 3.67 -42.62 -27.99
C GLY A 413 3.02 -41.67 -27.00
N ALA A 414 2.02 -40.92 -27.49
CA ALA A 414 1.19 -39.98 -26.74
C ALA A 414 0.50 -40.60 -25.50
N PRO A 415 0.15 -39.81 -24.47
CA PRO A 415 -0.76 -40.26 -23.43
C PRO A 415 -2.23 -40.04 -23.84
N PRO A 416 -3.12 -41.04 -23.66
CA PRO A 416 -4.55 -40.84 -23.82
C PRO A 416 -5.19 -40.23 -22.56
N HIS A 417 -6.18 -39.38 -22.81
CA HIS A 417 -7.21 -38.99 -21.87
C HIS A 417 -7.95 -40.21 -21.29
N LYS A 418 -8.23 -40.19 -19.98
CA LYS A 418 -9.59 -40.33 -19.38
C LYS A 418 -9.45 -40.60 -17.87
N LYS A 419 -10.06 -39.72 -17.06
CA LYS A 419 -11.21 -40.11 -16.23
C LYS A 419 -11.87 -38.86 -15.62
N ALA A 420 -13.07 -38.61 -16.11
CA ALA A 420 -14.05 -37.73 -15.52
C ALA A 420 -14.57 -38.33 -14.22
N LEU A 421 -14.80 -37.47 -13.22
CA LEU A 421 -15.78 -37.70 -12.17
C LEU A 421 -16.62 -36.44 -12.02
N LYS A 422 -17.88 -36.57 -12.46
CA LYS A 422 -19.01 -35.70 -12.16
C LYS A 422 -19.29 -35.77 -10.65
N ALA A 423 -19.57 -34.63 -10.04
CA ALA A 423 -20.61 -34.51 -9.02
C ALA A 423 -21.14 -33.08 -8.99
N SER A 424 -22.37 -32.95 -9.45
CA SER A 424 -23.25 -31.78 -9.44
C SER A 424 -23.75 -31.45 -8.05
N ALA A 425 -23.85 -30.16 -7.73
CA ALA A 425 -24.70 -29.65 -6.65
C ALA A 425 -25.55 -28.47 -7.19
N PRO A 426 -26.83 -28.33 -6.78
CA PRO A 426 -27.81 -27.43 -7.41
C PRO A 426 -27.69 -25.96 -6.91
N PRO A 427 -28.22 -24.99 -7.67
CA PRO A 427 -28.18 -23.58 -7.28
C PRO A 427 -29.28 -23.26 -6.27
N GLY A 428 -28.87 -22.85 -5.07
CA GLY A 428 -29.73 -22.20 -4.08
C GLY A 428 -29.96 -20.74 -4.45
N SER A 429 -31.23 -20.38 -4.61
CA SER A 429 -31.74 -19.02 -4.78
C SER A 429 -31.43 -18.15 -3.55
N TRP A 430 -30.78 -17.01 -3.76
CA TRP A 430 -30.63 -15.97 -2.74
C TRP A 430 -31.81 -14.98 -2.85
N PRO A 431 -32.40 -14.54 -1.73
CA PRO A 431 -33.45 -13.52 -1.74
C PRO A 431 -32.86 -12.13 -2.04
N PRO A 432 -33.64 -11.22 -2.67
CA PRO A 432 -33.20 -9.85 -2.90
C PRO A 432 -33.13 -9.05 -1.58
N PRO A 433 -32.26 -8.02 -1.50
CA PRO A 433 -32.17 -7.13 -0.35
C PRO A 433 -33.42 -6.24 -0.23
N PRO A 434 -33.83 -5.85 0.99
CA PRO A 434 -35.00 -5.02 1.20
C PRO A 434 -34.76 -3.55 0.83
N GLY A 435 -35.67 -3.03 0.00
CA GLY A 435 -36.31 -1.72 0.12
C GLY A 435 -35.42 -0.48 0.26
N THR A 436 -35.20 0.20 -0.86
CA THR A 436 -34.92 1.64 -0.90
C THR A 436 -36.18 2.43 -0.54
N ALA A 437 -36.29 2.88 0.71
CA ALA A 437 -37.25 3.91 1.11
C ALA A 437 -36.70 5.28 0.69
N GLY A 438 -37.46 5.97 -0.16
CA GLY A 438 -37.16 7.31 -0.63
C GLY A 438 -37.28 8.36 0.46
N LEU A 439 -36.34 9.31 0.47
CA LEU A 439 -36.51 10.60 1.11
C LEU A 439 -36.29 11.66 0.04
N GLY A 440 -37.41 12.10 -0.55
CA GLY A 440 -37.51 13.36 -1.27
C GLY A 440 -37.68 14.47 -0.22
N GLY A 441 -36.67 15.34 -0.10
CA GLY A 441 -36.74 16.55 0.69
C GLY A 441 -36.36 17.72 -0.20
N ALA A 442 -37.36 18.49 -0.62
CA ALA A 442 -37.20 19.77 -1.29
C ALA A 442 -36.63 20.81 -0.31
N LEU A 443 -35.68 21.63 -0.77
CA LEU A 443 -35.24 22.84 -0.09
C LEU A 443 -36.03 24.04 -0.67
N PRO A 444 -36.62 24.92 0.17
CA PRO A 444 -37.22 26.18 -0.26
C PRO A 444 -36.14 27.30 -0.33
N PRO A 445 -36.49 28.48 -0.88
CA PRO A 445 -35.69 29.23 -1.87
C PRO A 445 -34.41 29.92 -1.37
#